data_AF-A0A2N2VVG7-F1
#
_entry.id   AF-A0A2N2VVG7-F1
#
_cell.length_a   1.000
_cell.length_b   1.000
_cell.length_c   1.000
_cell.angle_alpha   90.00
_cell.angle_beta   90.00
_cell.angle_gamma   90.00
#
_symmetry.space_group_name_H-M   'P 1'
#
loop_
_entity.id
_entity.type
_entity.pdbx_description
1 polymer ?
#
loop_
_entity_poly.entity_id
_entity_poly.type
_entity_poly.pdbx_seq_one_letter_code
_entity_poly.pdbx_strand_id
1 'polypeptide(L)' 'MKKAPDKKEAAKRKHRRTVLFNDKELAALELYCSKYKVKSKTKFCREAIISTILKQFEEDHPKLF' A
#
# COMPACT_ATOMS: atom_id res chain seq x y z
N MET A 1 31.95 10.44 -11.05
CA MET A 1 30.99 10.79 -9.98
C MET A 1 29.62 10.28 -10.38
N LYS A 2 28.97 9.39 -9.60
CA LYS A 2 27.63 8.87 -9.95
C LYS A 2 26.58 9.96 -9.65
N LYS A 3 25.79 10.34 -10.65
CA LYS A 3 24.72 11.33 -10.53
C LYS A 3 23.69 10.83 -9.49
N ALA A 4 23.21 11.72 -8.61
CA ALA A 4 22.15 11.36 -7.67
C ALA A 4 20.94 10.83 -8.45
N PRO A 5 20.32 9.72 -8.01
CA PRO A 5 19.22 9.12 -8.74
C PRO A 5 18.05 10.12 -8.81
N ASP A 6 17.47 10.24 -10.00
CA ASP A 6 16.30 11.07 -10.23
C ASP A 6 15.18 10.63 -9.28
N LYS A 7 14.45 11.55 -8.64
CA LYS A 7 13.41 11.20 -7.64
C LYS A 7 12.37 10.22 -8.21
N LYS A 8 12.10 10.30 -9.51
CA LYS A 8 11.21 9.36 -10.21
C LYS A 8 11.77 7.96 -10.29
N GLU A 9 13.09 7.83 -10.41
CA GLU A 9 13.78 6.54 -10.48
C GLU A 9 13.80 5.84 -9.11
N ALA A 10 13.99 6.61 -8.04
CA ALA A 10 13.92 6.11 -6.66
C ALA A 10 12.51 5.61 -6.29
N ALA A 11 11.46 6.25 -6.80
CA ALA A 11 10.07 5.87 -6.56
C ALA A 11 9.55 4.72 -7.45
N LYS A 12 10.40 4.15 -8.33
CA LYS A 12 9.99 3.01 -9.17
C LYS A 12 9.71 1.79 -8.31
N ARG A 13 8.54 1.19 -8.53
CA ARG A 13 8.12 -0.06 -7.88
C ARG A 13 8.85 -1.24 -8.54
N LYS A 14 9.88 -1.77 -7.88
CA LYS A 14 10.75 -2.84 -8.41
C LYS A 14 10.48 -4.22 -7.81
N HIS A 15 9.87 -4.28 -6.63
CA HIS A 15 9.66 -5.53 -5.90
C HIS A 15 8.25 -6.07 -6.12
N ARG A 16 8.15 -7.26 -6.71
CA ARG A 16 6.87 -7.98 -6.88
C ARG A 16 6.48 -8.68 -5.58
N ARG A 17 5.22 -8.57 -5.19
CA ARG A 17 4.62 -9.30 -4.07
C ARG A 17 3.28 -9.90 -4.53
N THR A 18 2.95 -11.07 -4.02
CA THR A 18 1.69 -11.77 -4.28
C THR A 18 0.98 -12.00 -2.95
N VAL A 19 -0.34 -11.82 -2.92
CA VAL A 19 -1.20 -12.13 -1.77
C VAL A 19 -2.30 -13.04 -2.28
N LEU A 20 -2.57 -14.10 -1.53
CA LEU A 20 -3.68 -15.04 -1.78
C LEU A 20 -4.83 -14.66 -0.85
N PHE A 21 -6.05 -14.66 -1.40
CA PHE A 21 -7.27 -14.40 -0.65
C PHE A 21 -8.15 -15.66 -0.72
N ASN A 22 -8.89 -15.93 0.35
CA ASN A 22 -10.01 -16.86 0.26
C ASN A 22 -11.22 -16.20 -0.44
N ASP A 23 -12.25 -17.00 -0.72
CA ASP A 23 -13.43 -16.54 -1.46
C ASP A 23 -14.14 -15.37 -0.79
N LYS A 24 -14.24 -15.38 0.55
CA LYS A 24 -14.92 -14.33 1.33
C LYS A 24 -14.13 -13.02 1.30
N GLU A 25 -12.82 -13.11 1.47
CA GLU A 25 -11.92 -11.95 1.43
C GLU A 25 -11.91 -11.32 0.04
N LEU A 26 -11.87 -12.13 -1.01
CA LEU A 26 -11.92 -11.65 -2.37
C LEU A 26 -13.26 -10.95 -2.66
N ALA A 27 -14.39 -11.59 -2.30
CA ALA A 27 -15.71 -10.99 -2.47
C ALA A 27 -15.85 -9.65 -1.73
N ALA A 28 -15.31 -9.55 -0.51
CA ALA A 28 -15.30 -8.30 0.25
C ALA A 28 -14.46 -7.21 -0.45
N LEU A 29 -13.28 -7.56 -0.96
CA LEU A 29 -12.41 -6.64 -1.70
C LEU A 29 -13.08 -6.13 -2.97
N GLU A 30 -13.75 -7.01 -3.71
CA GLU A 30 -14.46 -6.67 -4.94
C GLU A 30 -15.67 -5.78 -4.68
N LEU A 31 -16.46 -6.11 -3.66
CA LEU A 31 -17.59 -5.29 -3.22
C LEU A 31 -17.13 -3.89 -2.81
N TYR A 32 -16.06 -3.80 -2.02
CA TYR A 32 -15.46 -2.52 -1.63
C TYR A 32 -15.04 -1.71 -2.87
N CYS A 33 -14.30 -2.34 -3.78
CA CYS A 33 -13.80 -1.67 -4.97
C CYS A 33 -14.94 -1.19 -5.88
N SER A 34 -16.01 -1.96 -6.02
CA SER A 34 -17.21 -1.60 -6.76
C SER A 34 -17.93 -0.41 -6.10
N LYS A 35 -18.21 -0.51 -4.79
CA LYS A 35 -18.94 0.51 -4.02
C LYS A 35 -18.27 1.88 -4.06
N TYR A 36 -16.95 1.92 -3.93
CA TYR A 36 -16.18 3.17 -3.88
C TYR A 36 -15.51 3.54 -5.22
N LYS A 37 -15.87 2.87 -6.32
CA LYS A 37 -15.35 3.14 -7.67
C LYS A 37 -13.81 3.12 -7.74
N VAL A 38 -13.20 2.18 -7.03
CA VAL A 38 -11.75 2.01 -6.98
C VAL A 38 -11.27 1.49 -8.34
N LYS A 39 -10.54 2.33 -9.07
CA LYS A 39 -10.04 2.02 -10.42
C LYS A 39 -8.99 0.90 -10.46
N SER A 40 -8.26 0.68 -9.37
CA SER A 40 -7.18 -0.32 -9.32
C SER A 40 -7.10 -0.98 -7.95
N LYS A 41 -7.45 -2.27 -7.91
CA LYS A 41 -7.35 -3.14 -6.73
C LYS A 41 -5.92 -3.14 -6.17
N THR A 42 -4.91 -3.31 -7.03
CA THR A 42 -3.50 -3.31 -6.65
C THR A 42 -3.05 -2.00 -6.02
N LYS A 43 -3.49 -0.86 -6.56
CA LYS A 43 -3.18 0.45 -5.98
C LYS A 43 -3.78 0.57 -4.58
N PHE A 44 -5.06 0.20 -4.44
CA PHE A 44 -5.77 0.24 -3.17
C PHE A 44 -5.12 -0.66 -2.12
N CYS A 45 -4.86 -1.94 -2.42
CA CYS A 45 -4.24 -2.86 -1.48
C CYS A 45 -2.89 -2.33 -0.99
N ARG A 46 -2.06 -1.79 -1.90
CA ARG A 46 -0.77 -1.19 -1.54
C ARG A 46 -0.94 0.02 -0.61
N GLU A 47 -1.87 0.92 -0.93
CA GLU A 47 -2.13 2.11 -0.13
C GLU A 47 -2.66 1.75 1.26
N ALA A 48 -3.63 0.84 1.33
CA ALA A 48 -4.16 0.33 2.59
C ALA A 48 -3.04 -0.25 3.48
N ILE A 49 -2.21 -1.15 2.94
CA ILE A 49 -1.09 -1.76 3.69
C ILE A 49 -0.10 -0.70 4.19
N ILE A 50 0.36 0.20 3.31
CA ILE A 50 1.36 1.22 3.69
C ILE A 50 0.77 2.21 4.69
N SER A 51 -0.49 2.62 4.52
CA SER A 51 -1.16 3.51 5.48
C SER A 51 -1.30 2.87 6.85
N THR A 52 -1.63 1.57 6.93
CA THR A 52 -1.67 0.84 8.20
C THR A 52 -0.30 0.79 8.87
N ILE A 53 0.77 0.45 8.12
CA ILE A 53 2.13 0.39 8.66
C ILE A 53 2.59 1.74 9.18
N LEU A 54 2.41 2.81 8.40
CA LEU A 54 2.84 4.15 8.79
C LEU A 54 2.07 4.66 10.02
N LYS A 55 0.76 4.41 10.06
CA LYS A 55 -0.06 4.78 11.22
C LYS A 55 0.41 4.06 12.49
N GLN A 56 0.71 2.77 12.40
CA GLN A 56 1.27 2.01 13.52
C GLN A 56 2.60 2.60 14.00
N PHE A 57 3.50 2.95 13.07
CA PHE A 57 4.77 3.60 13.43
C PHE A 57 4.59 4.97 14.08
N GLU A 58 3.59 5.75 13.67
CA GLU A 58 3.25 7.02 14.31
C GLU A 58 2.72 6.82 15.73
N GLU A 59 1.93 5.77 15.96
CA GLU A 59 1.38 5.43 17.28
C GLU A 59 2.46 4.89 18.23
N ASP A 60 3.38 4.06 17.73
CA ASP A 60 4.47 3.45 18.49
C ASP A 60 5.65 4.40 18.72
N HIS A 61 5.72 5.52 18.00
CA HIS A 61 6.77 6.50 18.24
C HIS A 61 6.61 7.07 19.67
N PRO A 62 7.65 7.00 20.52
CA PRO A 62 7.57 7.54 21.88
C PRO A 62 7.16 9.00 21.78
N LYS A 63 5.98 9.32 22.32
CA LYS A 63 5.53 10.70 22.44
C LYS A 63 6.39 11.30 23.55
N LEU A 64 7.20 12.30 23.19
CA LEU A 64 7.93 13.08 24.19
C LEU A 64 6.89 13.56 25.20
N PHE A 65 7.07 13.13 26.45
CA PHE A 65 6.47 13.81 27.59
C PHE A 65 6.93 15.27 27.60
#